data_AF-A0A7K2MB32-F1
#
_entry.id   AF-A0A7K2MB32-F1
#
_cell.length_a   1.000
_cell.length_b   1.000
_cell.length_c   1.000
_cell.angle_alpha   90.00
_cell.angle_beta   90.00
_cell.angle_gamma   90.00
#
_symmetry.space_group_name_H-M   'P 1'
#
loop_
_entity.id
_entity.type
_entity.pdbx_description
1 polymer ?
#
loop_
_entity_poly.entity_id
_entity_poly.type
_entity_poly.pdbx_seq_one_letter_code
_entity_poly.pdbx_strand_id
1 'polypeptide(L)'
;NRSWNCGAEGDTDDEGVLRLRARQMRNFVATLMLSQGVPMISHGDEFARTQRGNNNAYCQDNELSWVRWPEGQGEGAGEDEELLEFVRAMAALRRDHPVFRRRRFFHGRPVEGTHDELSDIAWFTPEGKEMAQRDWDSARASALTVFLNGNAISEPGQRGERITDDSFLLMFNAAPKALDFVVPVDHGRQWQVVVDTARDRPLAAGSGRKVRAGDRLTLEDRSMTVLQRPA
;
A
#
# COMPACT_ATOMS: atom_id res chain seq x y z
N ASN A 1 13.93 17.31 6.20
CA ASN A 1 12.54 16.79 6.08
C ASN A 1 12.42 15.26 5.97
N ARG A 2 13.51 14.45 6.00
CA ARG A 2 13.43 13.01 5.61
C ARG A 2 12.75 12.81 4.24
N SER A 3 13.03 13.71 3.31
CA SER A 3 12.50 13.72 1.94
C SER A 3 13.60 13.34 0.96
N TRP A 4 13.20 12.96 -0.25
CA TRP A 4 14.09 12.74 -1.39
C TRP A 4 13.41 13.21 -2.66
N ASN A 5 14.10 14.04 -3.44
CA ASN A 5 13.56 14.73 -4.62
C ASN A 5 13.46 13.83 -5.87
N CYS A 6 13.83 12.55 -5.73
CA CYS A 6 13.84 11.52 -6.77
C CYS A 6 14.82 11.76 -7.92
N GLY A 7 15.77 12.70 -7.78
CA GLY A 7 16.86 12.93 -8.74
C GLY A 7 17.00 14.38 -9.20
N ALA A 8 15.95 15.18 -9.09
CA ALA A 8 15.95 16.61 -9.46
C ALA A 8 15.29 17.44 -8.36
N GLU A 9 15.84 18.61 -8.04
CA GLU A 9 15.24 19.55 -7.08
C GLU A 9 14.17 20.41 -7.78
N GLY A 10 12.97 20.51 -7.20
CA GLY A 10 11.87 21.29 -7.77
C GLY A 10 11.22 20.66 -9.00
N ASP A 11 10.64 21.50 -9.86
CA ASP A 11 9.98 21.10 -11.10
C ASP A 11 10.99 20.54 -12.12
N THR A 12 10.58 19.56 -12.92
CA THR A 12 11.44 18.90 -13.90
C THR A 12 10.62 18.30 -15.03
N ASP A 13 11.20 18.25 -16.22
CA ASP A 13 10.63 17.57 -17.40
C ASP A 13 11.23 16.16 -17.58
N ASP A 14 12.09 15.70 -16.67
CA ASP A 14 12.62 14.33 -16.71
C ASP A 14 11.50 13.34 -16.36
N GLU A 15 10.96 12.69 -17.39
CA GLU A 15 9.88 11.73 -17.24
C GLU A 15 10.22 10.57 -16.28
N GLY A 16 11.51 10.18 -16.18
CA GLY A 16 11.96 9.15 -15.25
C GLY A 16 11.78 9.60 -13.80
N VAL A 17 12.12 10.85 -13.50
CA VAL A 17 11.89 11.47 -12.18
C VAL A 17 10.39 11.62 -11.91
N LEU A 18 9.61 12.08 -12.88
CA LEU A 18 8.15 12.27 -12.73
C LEU A 18 7.43 10.94 -12.44
N ARG A 19 7.70 9.89 -13.22
CA ARG A 19 7.14 8.55 -12.97
C ARG A 19 7.53 8.01 -11.60
N LEU A 20 8.78 8.23 -11.18
CA LEU A 20 9.23 7.79 -9.86
C LEU A 20 8.53 8.56 -8.73
N ARG A 21 8.35 9.89 -8.86
CA ARG A 21 7.59 10.71 -7.90
C ARG A 21 6.15 10.26 -7.80
N ALA A 22 5.47 10.02 -8.93
CA ALA A 22 4.11 9.48 -8.96
C ALA A 22 4.01 8.13 -8.22
N ARG A 23 4.95 7.22 -8.47
CA ARG A 23 5.04 5.95 -7.74
C ARG A 23 5.28 6.14 -6.24
N GLN A 24 6.15 7.07 -5.83
CA GLN A 24 6.37 7.37 -4.41
C GLN A 24 5.12 7.91 -3.72
N MET A 25 4.36 8.80 -4.37
CA MET A 25 3.09 9.29 -3.86
C MET A 25 2.12 8.13 -3.61
N ARG A 26 1.96 7.24 -4.60
CA ARG A 26 1.13 6.02 -4.47
C ARG A 26 1.62 5.09 -3.37
N ASN A 27 2.94 4.91 -3.19
CA ASN A 27 3.50 4.12 -2.09
C ASN A 27 3.14 4.69 -0.72
N PHE A 28 3.26 6.00 -0.52
CA PHE A 28 2.93 6.63 0.75
C PHE A 28 1.43 6.54 1.03
N VAL A 29 0.58 6.81 0.05
CA VAL A 29 -0.88 6.65 0.16
C VAL A 29 -1.23 5.20 0.49
N ALA A 30 -0.68 4.22 -0.24
CA ALA A 30 -0.96 2.81 -0.01
C ALA A 30 -0.50 2.36 1.39
N THR A 31 0.71 2.72 1.80
CA THR A 31 1.25 2.38 3.12
C THR A 31 0.40 2.98 4.23
N LEU A 32 0.01 4.27 4.12
CA LEU A 32 -0.85 4.94 5.10
C LEU A 32 -2.23 4.26 5.18
N MET A 33 -2.86 4.00 4.04
CA MET A 33 -4.22 3.48 3.98
C MET A 33 -4.34 1.99 4.34
N LEU A 34 -3.24 1.23 4.27
CA LEU A 34 -3.21 -0.20 4.62
C LEU A 34 -2.61 -0.48 6.00
N SER A 35 -1.99 0.51 6.63
CA SER A 35 -1.50 0.39 8.00
C SER A 35 -2.65 0.31 9.01
N GLN A 36 -2.39 -0.32 10.15
CA GLN A 36 -3.32 -0.31 11.28
C GLN A 36 -3.39 1.08 11.93
N GLY A 37 -4.54 1.41 12.53
CA GLY A 37 -4.78 2.70 13.18
C GLY A 37 -5.79 3.57 12.43
N VAL A 38 -5.68 4.89 12.61
CA VAL A 38 -6.55 5.88 11.95
C VAL A 38 -5.70 6.73 11.01
N PRO A 39 -5.84 6.59 9.68
CA PRO A 39 -5.06 7.37 8.73
C PRO A 39 -5.55 8.83 8.71
N MET A 40 -4.63 9.74 8.45
CA MET A 40 -4.92 11.17 8.24
C MET A 40 -4.21 11.61 6.96
N ILE A 41 -4.98 12.16 6.02
CA ILE A 41 -4.46 12.69 4.74
C ILE A 41 -4.35 14.21 4.87
N SER A 42 -3.24 14.78 4.41
CA SER A 42 -3.12 16.24 4.31
C SER A 42 -3.94 16.73 3.13
N HIS A 43 -4.81 17.71 3.35
CA HIS A 43 -5.71 18.24 2.33
C HIS A 43 -4.95 18.70 1.07
N GLY A 44 -5.36 18.16 -0.09
CA GLY A 44 -4.76 18.45 -1.39
C GLY A 44 -3.67 17.47 -1.82
N ASP A 45 -3.20 16.57 -0.95
CA ASP A 45 -2.26 15.51 -1.34
C ASP A 45 -2.88 14.59 -2.40
N GLU A 46 -4.21 14.45 -2.41
CA GLU A 46 -4.96 13.70 -3.41
C GLU A 46 -4.90 14.30 -4.82
N PHE A 47 -4.43 15.56 -4.94
CA PHE A 47 -4.20 16.29 -6.19
C PHE A 47 -2.72 16.70 -6.34
N ALA A 48 -1.80 16.01 -5.66
CA ALA A 48 -0.37 16.32 -5.69
C ALA A 48 -0.04 17.79 -5.33
N ARG A 49 -0.78 18.40 -4.40
CA ARG A 49 -0.59 19.80 -3.99
C ARG A 49 0.86 20.12 -3.64
N THR A 50 1.37 21.22 -4.18
CA THR A 50 2.73 21.70 -3.95
C THR A 50 2.77 23.07 -3.27
N GLN A 51 3.71 23.23 -2.34
CA GLN A 51 4.12 24.52 -1.77
C GLN A 51 5.49 24.95 -2.29
N ARG A 52 5.90 24.47 -3.49
CA ARG A 52 7.20 24.75 -4.14
C ARG A 52 8.40 24.52 -3.21
N GLY A 53 8.36 23.45 -2.43
CA GLY A 53 9.42 23.10 -1.48
C GLY A 53 9.41 23.87 -0.16
N ASN A 54 8.51 24.85 0.03
CA ASN A 54 8.31 25.50 1.32
C ASN A 54 7.65 24.51 2.29
N ASN A 55 8.35 24.15 3.36
CA ASN A 55 7.86 23.23 4.39
C ASN A 55 7.22 23.94 5.59
N ASN A 56 7.05 25.26 5.51
CA ASN A 56 6.59 26.11 6.61
C ASN A 56 5.81 27.33 6.07
N ALA A 57 4.81 27.10 5.21
CA ALA A 57 4.01 28.15 4.56
C ALA A 57 2.97 28.82 5.49
N TYR A 58 3.26 28.97 6.79
CA TYR A 58 2.30 29.42 7.81
C TYR A 58 1.80 30.86 7.62
N CYS A 59 2.62 31.74 7.02
CA CYS A 59 2.30 33.14 6.78
C CYS A 59 1.92 33.44 5.32
N GLN A 60 1.65 32.41 4.53
CA GLN A 60 1.41 32.54 3.09
C GLN A 60 -0.10 32.42 2.84
N ASP A 61 -0.75 33.55 2.59
CA ASP A 61 -2.12 33.59 2.07
C ASP A 61 -2.08 33.97 0.58
N ASN A 62 -1.69 33.01 -0.26
CA ASN A 62 -1.51 33.17 -1.70
C ASN A 62 -1.47 31.80 -2.39
N GLU A 63 -1.22 31.77 -3.70
CA GLU A 63 -1.20 30.58 -4.56
C GLU A 63 -0.18 29.51 -4.14
N LEU A 64 0.76 29.82 -3.24
CA LEU A 64 1.66 28.84 -2.65
C LEU A 64 0.95 27.92 -1.66
N SER A 65 -0.03 28.44 -0.92
CA SER A 65 -0.75 27.69 0.10
C SER A 65 -2.17 27.32 -0.33
N TRP A 66 -2.76 27.98 -1.32
CA TRP A 66 -4.10 27.65 -1.80
C TRP A 66 -4.15 26.25 -2.44
N VAL A 67 -5.29 25.57 -2.30
CA VAL A 67 -5.54 24.30 -3.00
C VAL A 67 -5.95 24.62 -4.43
N ARG A 68 -5.20 24.10 -5.40
CA ARG A 68 -5.59 24.13 -6.81
C ARG A 68 -6.53 22.96 -7.06
N TRP A 69 -7.79 23.27 -7.36
CA TRP A 69 -8.75 22.24 -7.74
C TRP A 69 -8.51 21.86 -9.20
N PRO A 70 -8.56 20.57 -9.56
CA PRO A 70 -8.49 20.17 -10.96
C PRO A 70 -9.64 20.82 -11.73
N GLU A 71 -9.33 21.76 -12.62
CA GLU A 71 -10.31 22.33 -13.55
C GLU A 71 -10.54 21.28 -14.65
N GLY A 72 -11.80 20.86 -14.84
CA GLY A 72 -12.14 19.68 -15.64
C GLY A 72 -11.47 19.60 -17.03
N GLN A 73 -11.04 18.40 -17.41
CA GLN A 73 -10.61 17.95 -18.75
C GLN A 73 -9.71 18.90 -19.58
N GLY A 74 -8.85 19.69 -18.94
CA GLY A 74 -7.77 20.43 -19.61
C GLY A 74 -6.47 19.62 -19.76
N GLU A 75 -5.56 20.08 -20.61
CA GLU A 75 -4.21 19.51 -20.75
C GLU A 75 -3.45 19.63 -19.41
N GLY A 76 -3.16 18.50 -18.78
CA GLY A 76 -2.59 18.41 -17.42
C GLY A 76 -3.53 17.77 -16.38
N ALA A 77 -4.83 17.66 -16.65
CA ALA A 77 -5.81 17.06 -15.73
C ALA A 77 -5.62 15.54 -15.52
N GLY A 78 -4.91 14.86 -16.43
CA GLY A 78 -4.77 13.40 -16.42
C GLY A 78 -4.01 12.85 -15.21
N GLU A 79 -2.90 13.46 -14.80
CA GLU A 79 -2.07 12.94 -13.70
C GLU A 79 -2.73 13.16 -12.33
N ASP A 80 -3.35 14.33 -12.11
CA ASP A 80 -4.10 14.64 -10.89
C ASP A 80 -5.33 13.74 -10.74
N GLU A 81 -6.02 13.45 -11.85
CA GLU A 81 -7.15 12.53 -11.87
C GLU A 81 -6.72 11.09 -11.54
N GLU A 82 -5.57 10.64 -12.04
CA GLU A 82 -5.03 9.31 -11.75
C GLU A 82 -4.64 9.11 -10.28
N LEU A 83 -4.01 10.11 -9.65
CA LEU A 83 -3.71 10.04 -8.22
C LEU A 83 -4.98 10.08 -7.38
N LEU A 84 -5.96 10.91 -7.74
CA LEU A 84 -7.25 10.98 -7.07
C LEU A 84 -8.01 9.65 -7.17
N GLU A 85 -8.04 9.03 -8.34
CA GLU A 85 -8.62 7.69 -8.56
C GLU A 85 -7.92 6.65 -7.67
N PHE A 86 -6.60 6.69 -7.59
CA PHE A 86 -5.82 5.80 -6.73
C PHE A 86 -6.16 6.00 -5.25
N VAL A 87 -6.22 7.25 -4.77
CA VAL A 87 -6.57 7.58 -3.38
C VAL A 87 -7.99 7.10 -3.05
N ARG A 88 -8.94 7.29 -3.97
CA ARG A 88 -10.32 6.78 -3.84
C ARG A 88 -10.35 5.26 -3.77
N ALA A 89 -9.59 4.57 -4.61
CA ALA A 89 -9.49 3.11 -4.61
C ALA A 89 -8.91 2.60 -3.28
N MET A 90 -7.86 3.25 -2.75
CA MET A 90 -7.28 2.90 -1.45
C MET A 90 -8.23 3.15 -0.28
N ALA A 91 -9.00 4.25 -0.33
CA ALA A 91 -10.02 4.55 0.66
C ALA A 91 -11.17 3.54 0.65
N ALA A 92 -11.63 3.13 -0.55
CA ALA A 92 -12.63 2.08 -0.71
C ALA A 92 -12.11 0.75 -0.16
N LEU A 93 -10.90 0.33 -0.55
CA LEU A 93 -10.28 -0.90 -0.08
C LEU A 93 -10.18 -0.94 1.45
N ARG A 94 -9.69 0.14 2.08
CA ARG A 94 -9.63 0.22 3.55
C ARG A 94 -11.02 0.13 4.18
N ARG A 95 -12.00 0.84 3.62
CA ARG A 95 -13.38 0.89 4.15
C ARG A 95 -14.07 -0.47 4.05
N ASP A 96 -13.82 -1.21 2.99
CA ASP A 96 -14.56 -2.43 2.67
C ASP A 96 -13.92 -3.66 3.36
N HIS A 97 -12.67 -3.55 3.82
CA HIS A 97 -11.93 -4.63 4.48
C HIS A 97 -11.59 -4.33 5.96
N PRO A 98 -12.34 -4.89 6.93
CA PRO A 98 -12.06 -4.78 8.36
C PRO A 98 -10.64 -5.17 8.81
N VAL A 99 -9.92 -6.02 8.06
CA VAL A 99 -8.55 -6.45 8.42
C VAL A 99 -7.56 -5.28 8.49
N PHE A 100 -7.82 -4.16 7.81
CA PHE A 100 -7.01 -2.93 7.87
C PHE A 100 -7.46 -1.95 8.99
N ARG A 101 -8.58 -2.22 9.65
CA ARG A 101 -9.24 -1.34 10.62
C ARG A 101 -9.50 -2.04 11.95
N ARG A 102 -8.54 -2.88 12.37
CA ARG A 102 -8.67 -3.63 13.62
C ARG A 102 -8.69 -2.71 14.83
N ARG A 103 -9.44 -3.12 15.85
CA ARG A 103 -9.51 -2.46 17.17
C ARG A 103 -8.46 -3.00 18.14
N ARG A 104 -7.90 -4.17 17.84
CA ARG A 104 -6.88 -4.84 18.63
C ARG A 104 -5.63 -5.09 17.78
N PHE A 105 -4.48 -5.16 18.44
CA PHE A 105 -3.24 -5.53 17.78
C PHE A 105 -3.28 -6.98 17.29
N PHE A 106 -2.49 -7.25 16.25
CA PHE A 106 -2.17 -8.60 15.86
C PHE A 106 -1.30 -9.28 16.93
N HIS A 107 -1.44 -10.60 17.06
CA HIS A 107 -0.72 -11.40 18.06
C HIS A 107 0.39 -12.28 17.47
N GLY A 108 0.42 -12.48 16.15
CA GLY A 108 1.41 -13.35 15.50
C GLY A 108 1.26 -14.82 15.85
N ARG A 109 0.04 -15.25 16.23
CA ARG A 109 -0.26 -16.63 16.61
C ARG A 109 -1.63 -17.04 16.07
N PRO A 110 -1.91 -18.35 15.91
CA PRO A 110 -3.22 -18.82 15.50
C PRO A 110 -4.32 -18.31 16.45
N VAL A 111 -5.47 -17.96 15.90
CA VAL A 111 -6.62 -17.49 16.68
C VAL A 111 -7.58 -18.66 16.91
N GLU A 112 -7.88 -18.95 18.18
CA GLU A 112 -8.83 -19.98 18.58
C GLU A 112 -10.21 -19.76 17.93
N GLY A 113 -10.80 -20.82 17.37
CA GLY A 113 -12.12 -20.76 16.72
C GLY A 113 -12.10 -20.41 15.22
N THR A 114 -10.93 -20.36 14.60
CA THR A 114 -10.78 -20.27 13.14
C THR A 114 -10.59 -21.67 12.52
N HIS A 115 -11.00 -21.85 11.26
CA HIS A 115 -10.85 -23.12 10.53
C HIS A 115 -9.43 -23.32 9.93
N ASP A 116 -8.58 -22.30 9.99
CA ASP A 116 -7.24 -22.28 9.39
C ASP A 116 -6.24 -22.13 10.54
N GLU A 117 -5.26 -23.04 10.67
CA GLU A 117 -4.24 -23.01 11.74
C GLU A 117 -3.25 -21.83 11.59
N LEU A 118 -3.52 -20.90 10.66
CA LEU A 118 -2.67 -19.75 10.37
C LEU A 118 -2.75 -18.68 11.46
N SER A 119 -1.62 -18.00 11.65
CA SER A 119 -1.55 -16.80 12.49
C SER A 119 -2.39 -15.66 11.94
N ASP A 120 -2.69 -14.68 12.80
CA ASP A 120 -3.40 -13.47 12.38
C ASP A 120 -2.53 -12.51 11.54
N ILE A 121 -1.21 -12.62 11.67
CA ILE A 121 -0.19 -11.93 10.87
C ILE A 121 1.03 -12.83 10.67
N ALA A 122 1.67 -12.76 9.50
CA ALA A 122 2.97 -13.37 9.25
C ALA A 122 3.84 -12.46 8.38
N TRP A 123 5.16 -12.60 8.48
CA TRP A 123 6.13 -11.76 7.78
C TRP A 123 7.10 -12.64 7.02
N PHE A 124 7.35 -12.31 5.75
CA PHE A 124 8.19 -13.11 4.86
C PHE A 124 9.30 -12.28 4.24
N THR A 125 10.45 -12.94 4.01
CA THR A 125 11.49 -12.44 3.12
C THR A 125 10.98 -12.45 1.67
N PRO A 126 11.64 -11.76 0.73
CA PRO A 126 11.31 -11.82 -0.69
C PRO A 126 11.31 -13.26 -1.25
N GLU A 127 12.10 -14.17 -0.68
CA GLU A 127 12.14 -15.59 -1.06
C GLU A 127 10.93 -16.40 -0.55
N GLY A 128 9.96 -15.76 0.10
CA GLY A 128 8.73 -16.41 0.58
C GLY A 128 8.93 -17.23 1.87
N LYS A 129 10.06 -17.05 2.56
CA LYS A 129 10.33 -17.69 3.85
C LYS A 129 9.89 -16.80 4.99
N GLU A 130 9.28 -17.37 6.02
CA GLU A 130 8.92 -16.62 7.21
C GLU A 130 10.19 -16.03 7.86
N MET A 131 10.10 -14.76 8.27
CA MET A 131 11.24 -14.01 8.79
C MET A 131 11.67 -14.53 10.17
N ALA A 132 12.93 -14.91 10.29
CA ALA A 132 13.55 -15.24 11.57
C ALA A 132 14.16 -13.99 12.21
N GLN A 133 14.56 -14.07 13.50
CA GLN A 133 15.16 -12.95 14.25
C GLN A 133 16.31 -12.25 13.50
N ARG A 134 17.20 -13.03 12.86
CA ARG A 134 18.31 -12.48 12.07
C ARG A 134 17.88 -11.59 10.90
N ASP A 135 16.69 -11.86 10.34
CA ASP A 135 16.16 -11.11 9.20
C ASP A 135 15.62 -9.76 9.69
N TRP A 136 15.06 -9.73 10.91
CA TRP A 136 14.64 -8.50 11.61
C TRP A 136 15.82 -7.62 12.02
N ASP A 137 16.92 -8.22 12.47
CA ASP A 137 18.10 -7.49 12.92
C ASP A 137 18.94 -6.91 11.75
N SER A 138 18.57 -7.25 10.50
CA SER A 138 19.28 -6.79 9.31
C SER A 138 18.98 -5.32 9.01
N ALA A 139 19.97 -4.46 9.18
CA ALA A 139 19.92 -3.03 8.84
C ALA A 139 19.65 -2.72 7.34
N ARG A 140 19.57 -3.74 6.48
CA ARG A 140 19.35 -3.63 5.02
C ARG A 140 18.00 -4.16 4.54
N ALA A 141 17.08 -4.52 5.44
CA ALA A 141 15.75 -4.96 5.07
C ALA A 141 14.99 -3.86 4.31
N SER A 142 15.12 -3.88 2.98
CA SER A 142 14.48 -2.94 2.04
C SER A 142 13.33 -3.62 1.31
N ALA A 143 13.05 -4.89 1.59
CA ALA A 143 12.00 -5.66 0.95
C ALA A 143 11.45 -6.71 1.91
N LEU A 144 10.12 -6.83 1.97
CA LEU A 144 9.41 -7.81 2.79
C LEU A 144 8.00 -8.06 2.27
N THR A 145 7.38 -9.15 2.71
CA THR A 145 5.95 -9.41 2.52
C THR A 145 5.26 -9.55 3.87
N VAL A 146 4.08 -8.95 4.01
CA VAL A 146 3.21 -9.10 5.20
C VAL A 146 1.96 -9.86 4.80
N PHE A 147 1.65 -10.94 5.50
CA PHE A 147 0.36 -11.61 5.42
C PHE A 147 -0.57 -11.11 6.51
N LEU A 148 -1.80 -10.75 6.14
CA LEU A 148 -2.86 -10.39 7.07
C LEU A 148 -4.02 -11.36 6.89
N ASN A 149 -4.40 -12.04 7.97
CA ASN A 149 -5.42 -13.08 7.94
C ASN A 149 -6.81 -12.51 8.30
N GLY A 150 -7.66 -12.33 7.30
CA GLY A 150 -9.03 -11.83 7.50
C GLY A 150 -9.96 -12.80 8.23
N ASN A 151 -9.62 -14.09 8.30
CA ASN A 151 -10.39 -15.08 9.07
C ASN A 151 -10.04 -15.08 10.57
N ALA A 152 -8.95 -14.41 10.96
CA ALA A 152 -8.40 -14.37 12.32
C ALA A 152 -8.59 -13.01 13.02
N ILE A 153 -9.69 -12.32 12.71
CA ILE A 153 -10.10 -11.12 13.43
C ILE A 153 -10.78 -11.56 14.74
N SER A 154 -10.09 -11.35 15.86
CA SER A 154 -10.49 -11.85 17.18
C SER A 154 -11.50 -10.95 17.91
N GLU A 155 -11.58 -9.67 17.54
CA GLU A 155 -12.55 -8.75 18.10
C GLU A 155 -13.95 -8.94 17.52
N PRO A 156 -15.00 -8.94 18.36
CA PRO A 156 -16.37 -8.96 17.87
C PRO A 156 -16.79 -7.60 17.31
N GLY A 157 -17.78 -7.63 16.43
CA GLY A 157 -18.46 -6.43 15.94
C GLY A 157 -19.32 -5.74 17.00
N GLN A 158 -20.03 -4.69 16.59
CA GLN A 158 -20.75 -3.83 17.54
C GLN A 158 -21.87 -4.55 18.27
N ARG A 159 -22.38 -5.67 17.71
CA ARG A 159 -23.46 -6.47 18.28
C ARG A 159 -22.96 -7.85 18.77
N GLY A 160 -21.64 -8.03 18.92
CA GLY A 160 -21.06 -9.30 19.36
C GLY A 160 -20.85 -10.32 18.25
N GLU A 161 -21.14 -9.96 16.99
CA GLU A 161 -21.00 -10.82 15.82
C GLU A 161 -19.52 -11.10 15.48
N ARG A 162 -19.25 -12.28 14.94
CA ARG A 162 -17.92 -12.63 14.40
C ARG A 162 -17.67 -11.81 13.14
N ILE A 163 -16.49 -11.19 13.06
CA ILE A 163 -16.02 -10.49 11.87
C ILE A 163 -15.11 -11.43 11.08
N THR A 164 -15.36 -11.57 9.79
CA THR A 164 -14.46 -12.23 8.84
C THR A 164 -14.22 -11.30 7.66
N ASP A 165 -13.07 -11.47 7.02
CA ASP A 165 -12.64 -10.68 5.88
C ASP A 165 -11.76 -11.55 4.97
N ASP A 166 -11.50 -11.05 3.78
CA ASP A 166 -10.50 -11.60 2.88
C ASP A 166 -9.10 -11.49 3.49
N SER A 167 -8.18 -12.36 3.06
CA SER A 167 -6.78 -12.28 3.51
C SER A 167 -5.91 -11.59 2.47
N PHE A 168 -4.86 -10.92 2.93
CA PHE A 168 -4.03 -10.08 2.08
C PHE A 168 -2.55 -10.41 2.21
N LEU A 169 -1.81 -10.26 1.11
CA LEU A 169 -0.35 -10.17 1.10
C LEU A 169 0.05 -8.77 0.66
N LEU A 170 0.82 -8.06 1.48
CA LEU A 170 1.36 -6.75 1.18
C LEU A 170 2.86 -6.92 0.91
N MET A 171 3.26 -6.81 -0.34
CA MET A 171 4.64 -6.95 -0.79
C MET A 171 5.26 -5.57 -0.97
N PHE A 172 6.29 -5.27 -0.19
CA PHE A 172 6.99 -3.99 -0.22
C PHE A 172 8.37 -4.17 -0.82
N ASN A 173 8.68 -3.43 -1.89
CA ASN A 173 10.03 -3.27 -2.42
C ASN A 173 10.46 -1.81 -2.29
N ALA A 174 11.21 -1.45 -1.26
CA ALA A 174 11.82 -0.13 -1.11
C ALA A 174 13.22 -0.04 -1.75
N ALA A 175 13.73 -1.13 -2.32
CA ALA A 175 15.07 -1.16 -2.92
C ALA A 175 15.12 -0.37 -4.23
N PRO A 176 16.31 0.13 -4.63
CA PRO A 176 16.50 0.90 -5.85
C PRO A 176 16.57 0.06 -7.13
N LYS A 177 16.00 -1.14 -7.11
CA LYS A 177 15.99 -2.08 -8.22
C LYS A 177 14.76 -2.97 -8.12
N ALA A 178 14.35 -3.53 -9.26
CA ALA A 178 13.35 -4.57 -9.26
C ALA A 178 13.82 -5.79 -8.46
N LEU A 179 12.90 -6.44 -7.75
CA LEU A 179 13.15 -7.63 -6.95
C LEU A 179 12.06 -8.68 -7.21
N ASP A 180 12.45 -9.95 -7.19
CA ASP A 180 11.52 -11.06 -7.27
C ASP A 180 11.02 -11.44 -5.88
N PHE A 181 9.70 -11.58 -5.76
CA PHE A 181 8.99 -12.05 -4.59
C PHE A 181 8.35 -13.40 -4.86
N VAL A 182 8.48 -14.33 -3.91
CA VAL A 182 7.79 -15.63 -3.95
C VAL A 182 6.50 -15.51 -3.14
N VAL A 183 5.37 -15.89 -3.75
CA VAL A 183 4.09 -15.96 -3.05
C VAL A 183 4.14 -17.09 -2.01
N PRO A 184 3.92 -16.83 -0.70
CA PRO A 184 4.00 -17.84 0.34
C PRO A 184 3.07 -19.05 0.08
N VAL A 185 3.60 -20.26 0.25
CA VAL A 185 2.91 -21.50 -0.19
C VAL A 185 1.79 -21.96 0.73
N ASP A 186 1.95 -21.77 2.05
CA ASP A 186 1.03 -22.30 3.05
C ASP A 186 -0.12 -21.33 3.41
N HIS A 187 -0.18 -20.17 2.74
CA HIS A 187 -1.07 -19.07 3.11
C HIS A 187 -2.21 -18.88 2.10
N GLY A 188 -2.42 -19.80 1.17
CA GLY A 188 -3.52 -19.77 0.19
C GLY A 188 -3.10 -20.28 -1.18
N ARG A 189 -4.01 -21.00 -1.86
CA ARG A 189 -3.70 -21.64 -3.15
C ARG A 189 -3.61 -20.66 -4.32
N GLN A 190 -4.46 -19.63 -4.30
CA GLN A 190 -4.58 -18.66 -5.38
C GLN A 190 -4.83 -17.28 -4.79
N TRP A 191 -4.21 -16.29 -5.42
CA TRP A 191 -4.23 -14.89 -5.04
C TRP A 191 -4.52 -14.03 -6.27
N GLN A 192 -5.07 -12.84 -6.04
CA GLN A 192 -5.29 -11.85 -7.08
C GLN A 192 -4.60 -10.54 -6.71
N VAL A 193 -3.86 -9.96 -7.64
CA VAL A 193 -3.31 -8.60 -7.47
C VAL A 193 -4.47 -7.60 -7.42
N VAL A 194 -4.51 -6.76 -6.40
CA VAL A 194 -5.55 -5.73 -6.24
C VAL A 194 -5.00 -4.32 -6.12
N VAL A 195 -3.73 -4.18 -5.73
CA VAL A 195 -3.00 -2.90 -5.78
C VAL A 195 -1.62 -3.14 -6.37
N ASP A 196 -1.16 -2.23 -7.21
CA ASP A 196 0.20 -2.18 -7.76
C ASP A 196 0.57 -0.72 -7.97
N THR A 197 1.48 -0.19 -7.14
CA THR A 197 1.86 1.23 -7.19
C THR A 197 2.75 1.58 -8.38
N ALA A 198 3.30 0.58 -9.08
CA ALA A 198 4.06 0.79 -10.30
C ALA A 198 3.16 1.07 -11.52
N ARG A 199 1.85 0.85 -11.39
CA ARG A 199 0.85 1.25 -12.38
C ARG A 199 0.37 2.67 -12.15
N ASP A 200 -0.01 3.32 -13.25
CA ASP A 200 -0.53 4.69 -13.18
C ASP A 200 -1.97 4.75 -12.69
N ARG A 201 -2.78 3.77 -13.11
CA ARG A 201 -4.19 3.65 -12.72
C ARG A 201 -4.44 2.48 -11.76
N PRO A 202 -5.41 2.61 -10.84
CA PRO A 202 -5.84 1.50 -10.01
C PRO A 202 -6.38 0.35 -10.86
N LEU A 203 -6.23 -0.88 -10.37
CA LEU A 203 -6.81 -2.05 -11.01
C LEU A 203 -8.32 -2.05 -10.84
N ALA A 204 -9.07 -2.33 -11.91
CA ALA A 204 -10.49 -2.57 -11.80
C ALA A 204 -10.76 -3.82 -10.94
N ALA A 205 -11.87 -3.82 -10.21
CA ALA A 205 -12.24 -4.94 -9.34
C ALA A 205 -12.27 -6.26 -10.13
N GLY A 206 -11.52 -7.26 -9.66
CA GLY A 206 -11.45 -8.57 -10.29
C GLY A 206 -10.62 -8.65 -11.59
N SER A 207 -10.05 -7.54 -12.09
CA SER A 207 -9.24 -7.55 -13.33
C SER A 207 -7.76 -7.86 -13.11
N GLY A 208 -7.31 -7.85 -11.86
CA GLY A 208 -5.90 -8.05 -11.53
C GLY A 208 -5.41 -9.47 -11.83
N ARG A 209 -4.11 -9.58 -12.14
CA ARG A 209 -3.45 -10.85 -12.42
C ARG A 209 -3.67 -11.83 -11.26
N LYS A 210 -4.04 -13.07 -11.60
CA LYS A 210 -4.11 -14.17 -10.65
C LYS A 210 -2.76 -14.89 -10.58
N VAL A 211 -2.33 -15.22 -9.38
CA VAL A 211 -1.09 -15.97 -9.11
C VAL A 211 -1.36 -17.10 -8.13
N ARG A 212 -0.52 -18.12 -8.16
CA ARG A 212 -0.60 -19.28 -7.27
C ARG A 212 0.45 -19.17 -6.16
N ALA A 213 0.21 -19.89 -5.08
CA ALA A 213 1.23 -20.14 -4.07
C ALA A 213 2.50 -20.70 -4.73
N GLY A 214 3.67 -20.15 -4.38
CA GLY A 214 4.97 -20.50 -4.95
C GLY A 214 5.33 -19.79 -6.26
N ASP A 215 4.39 -19.07 -6.89
CA ASP A 215 4.70 -18.25 -8.07
C ASP A 215 5.67 -17.12 -7.70
N ARG A 216 6.46 -16.70 -8.69
CA ARG A 216 7.34 -15.52 -8.60
C ARG A 216 6.68 -14.29 -9.22
N LEU A 217 6.74 -13.18 -8.50
CA LEU A 217 6.30 -11.86 -8.93
C LEU A 217 7.48 -10.90 -8.89
N THR A 218 7.81 -10.31 -10.03
CA THR A 218 8.80 -9.23 -10.09
C THR A 218 8.11 -7.91 -9.75
N LEU A 219 8.55 -7.27 -8.66
CA LEU A 219 8.12 -5.93 -8.28
C LEU A 219 9.16 -4.91 -8.77
N GLU A 220 8.69 -3.84 -9.41
CA GLU A 220 9.52 -2.71 -9.82
C GLU A 220 10.26 -2.07 -8.64
N ASP A 221 11.30 -1.29 -8.90
CA ASP A 221 12.00 -0.56 -7.85
C ASP A 221 11.05 0.37 -7.09
N ARG A 222 11.23 0.47 -5.76
CA ARG A 222 10.41 1.35 -4.91
C ARG A 222 8.92 1.24 -5.21
N SER A 223 8.38 0.03 -5.15
CA SER A 223 6.99 -0.26 -5.43
C SER A 223 6.36 -1.13 -4.34
N MET A 224 5.04 -1.17 -4.34
CA MET A 224 4.23 -2.00 -3.45
C MET A 224 3.18 -2.72 -4.28
N THR A 225 3.01 -4.02 -4.02
CA THR A 225 1.94 -4.84 -4.60
C THR A 225 1.12 -5.46 -3.49
N VAL A 226 -0.21 -5.47 -3.64
CA VAL A 226 -1.13 -6.12 -2.71
C VAL A 226 -1.85 -7.23 -3.41
N LEU A 227 -1.84 -8.41 -2.80
CA LEU A 227 -2.60 -9.56 -3.24
C LEU A 227 -3.76 -9.83 -2.26
N GLN A 228 -4.86 -10.33 -2.79
CA GLN A 228 -6.05 -10.71 -2.04
C GLN A 228 -6.41 -12.17 -2.33
N ARG A 229 -6.79 -12.91 -1.28
CA ARG A 229 -7.51 -14.19 -1.40
C ARG A 229 -8.88 -14.05 -0.72
N PRO A 230 -9.97 -14.47 -1.37
CA PRO A 230 -11.29 -14.51 -0.73
C PRO A 230 -11.29 -15.42 0.51
N ALA A 231 -12.11 -15.05 1.50
CA ALA A 231 -12.36 -15.84 2.72
C ALA A 231 -12.94 -17.24 2.45
#